data_AF-A3XAU0-F1
#
_entry.id   AF-A3XAU0-F1
#
_cell.length_a   1.000
_cell.length_b   1.000
_cell.length_c   1.000
_cell.angle_alpha   90.00
_cell.angle_beta   90.00
_cell.angle_gamma   90.00
#
_symmetry.space_group_name_H-M   'P 1'
#
loop_
_entity.id
_entity.type
_entity.pdbx_description
1 polymer ?
#
loop_
_entity_poly.entity_id
_entity_poly.type
_entity_poly.pdbx_seq_one_letter_code
_entity_poly.pdbx_strand_id
1 'polypeptide(L)'
;MKQLRNVTIFVALVVVISGSTVFFHFVEGWGWLDSYFFTVVTISTVGYGNLVPVTAAGKLATTFLIFGGLGVFALAIHEFARSQLLKRQEHNEWLFARLGHHKEAHEEQVANRDDQPHGIAPSHPREIPPKK
;
A
#
# COMPACT_ATOMS: atom_id res chain seq x y z
N MET A 1 1.93 -6.45 -21.63
CA MET A 1 0.76 -7.25 -21.17
C MET A 1 0.19 -6.79 -19.82
N LYS A 2 1.00 -6.60 -18.76
CA LYS A 2 0.52 -6.18 -17.42
C LYS A 2 -0.30 -4.87 -17.44
N GLN A 3 0.20 -3.84 -18.13
CA GLN A 3 -0.51 -2.56 -18.29
C GLN A 3 -1.90 -2.73 -18.95
N LEU A 4 -1.99 -3.60 -19.97
CA LEU A 4 -3.24 -3.88 -20.67
C LEU A 4 -4.29 -4.52 -19.75
N ARG A 5 -3.86 -5.50 -18.94
CA ARG A 5 -4.73 -6.18 -17.95
C ARG A 5 -5.29 -5.19 -16.93
N ASN A 6 -4.47 -4.27 -16.44
CA ASN A 6 -4.89 -3.29 -15.44
C ASN A 6 -5.97 -2.37 -16.02
N VAL A 7 -5.75 -1.87 -17.24
CA VAL A 7 -6.74 -1.08 -17.98
C VAL A 7 -8.04 -1.87 -18.19
N THR A 8 -7.95 -3.15 -18.57
CA THR A 8 -9.14 -4.01 -18.73
C THR A 8 -9.96 -4.11 -17.44
N ILE A 9 -9.32 -4.27 -16.28
CA ILE A 9 -10.02 -4.34 -14.99
C ILE A 9 -10.72 -3.02 -14.66
N PHE A 10 -10.06 -1.88 -14.88
CA PHE A 10 -10.67 -0.56 -14.67
C PHE A 10 -11.86 -0.32 -15.62
N VAL A 11 -11.73 -0.69 -16.89
CA VAL A 11 -12.84 -0.60 -17.86
C VAL A 11 -13.99 -1.51 -17.44
N ALA A 12 -13.72 -2.75 -17.05
CA ALA A 12 -14.74 -3.68 -16.56
C ALA A 12 -15.48 -3.11 -15.35
N LEU A 13 -14.76 -2.47 -14.41
CA LEU A 13 -15.37 -1.84 -13.24
C LEU A 13 -16.29 -0.69 -13.65
N VAL A 14 -15.86 0.18 -14.57
CA VAL A 14 -16.70 1.28 -15.09
C VAL A 14 -17.94 0.74 -15.80
N VAL A 15 -17.80 -0.33 -16.59
CA VAL A 15 -18.93 -0.98 -17.29
C VAL A 15 -19.92 -1.59 -16.30
N VAL A 16 -19.44 -2.27 -15.26
CA VAL A 16 -20.32 -2.82 -14.20
C VAL A 16 -21.06 -1.70 -13.49
N ILE A 17 -20.36 -0.64 -13.07
CA ILE A 17 -20.98 0.47 -12.34
C ILE A 17 -22.01 1.20 -13.21
N SER A 18 -21.64 1.56 -14.44
CA SER A 18 -22.52 2.29 -15.35
C SER A 18 -23.72 1.43 -15.78
N GLY A 19 -23.50 0.16 -16.13
CA GLY A 19 -24.56 -0.77 -16.51
C GLY A 19 -25.55 -1.02 -15.38
N SER A 20 -25.07 -1.24 -14.15
CA SER A 20 -25.95 -1.41 -12.99
C SER A 20 -26.69 -0.11 -12.64
N THR A 21 -26.04 1.05 -12.73
CA THR A 21 -26.68 2.35 -12.50
C THR A 21 -27.87 2.56 -13.46
N VAL A 22 -27.65 2.33 -14.75
CA VAL A 22 -28.70 2.43 -15.77
C VAL A 22 -29.83 1.44 -15.48
N PHE A 23 -29.50 0.18 -15.16
CA PHE A 23 -30.49 -0.84 -14.86
C PHE A 23 -31.37 -0.46 -13.65
N PHE A 24 -30.77 -0.08 -12.52
CA PHE A 24 -31.53 0.28 -11.33
C PHE A 24 -32.33 1.58 -11.50
N HIS A 25 -31.87 2.52 -12.32
CA HIS A 25 -32.64 3.71 -12.65
C HIS A 25 -33.98 3.34 -13.31
N PHE A 26 -33.96 2.45 -14.30
CA PHE A 26 -35.17 2.05 -15.02
C PHE A 26 -36.03 1.03 -14.26
N VAL A 27 -35.41 0.10 -13.53
CA VAL A 27 -36.13 -1.01 -12.87
C VAL A 27 -36.69 -0.62 -11.51
N GLU A 28 -35.96 0.16 -10.72
CA GLU A 28 -36.41 0.60 -9.40
C GLU A 28 -36.96 2.03 -9.41
N GLY A 29 -36.81 2.78 -10.51
CA GLY A 29 -37.29 4.15 -10.63
C GLY A 29 -36.50 5.16 -9.78
N TRP A 30 -35.31 4.78 -9.29
CA TRP A 30 -34.46 5.66 -8.48
C TRP A 30 -33.80 6.74 -9.32
N GLY A 31 -33.42 7.86 -8.70
CA GLY A 31 -32.62 8.88 -9.37
C GLY A 31 -31.24 8.34 -9.81
N TRP A 32 -30.65 8.94 -10.84
CA TRP A 32 -29.34 8.51 -11.37
C TRP A 32 -28.25 8.42 -10.29
N LEU A 33 -28.22 9.40 -9.38
CA LEU A 33 -27.24 9.43 -8.29
C LEU A 33 -27.51 8.33 -7.26
N ASP A 34 -28.77 8.05 -6.96
CA ASP A 34 -29.18 7.01 -6.00
C ASP A 34 -28.87 5.61 -6.56
N SER A 35 -29.13 5.38 -7.85
CA SER A 35 -28.77 4.12 -8.51
C SER A 35 -27.25 3.90 -8.57
N TYR A 36 -26.48 4.96 -8.84
CA TYR A 36 -25.02 4.93 -8.79
C TYR A 36 -24.52 4.65 -7.37
N PHE A 37 -25.04 5.39 -6.40
CA PHE A 37 -24.67 5.27 -4.99
C PHE A 37 -24.97 3.87 -4.46
N PHE A 38 -26.17 3.33 -4.73
CA PHE A 38 -26.52 1.96 -4.41
C PHE A 38 -25.54 0.96 -5.00
N THR A 39 -25.20 1.12 -6.29
CA THR A 39 -24.29 0.21 -6.99
C THR A 39 -22.91 0.18 -6.33
N VAL A 40 -22.32 1.35 -6.07
CA VAL A 40 -21.00 1.47 -5.43
C VAL A 40 -21.01 0.91 -4.01
N VAL A 41 -21.98 1.30 -3.19
CA VAL A 41 -22.11 0.85 -1.79
C VAL A 41 -22.32 -0.65 -1.69
N THR A 42 -23.01 -1.25 -2.67
CA THR A 42 -23.24 -2.70 -2.75
C THR A 42 -21.96 -3.44 -3.12
N ILE A 43 -21.29 -3.08 -4.22
CA ILE A 43 -20.06 -3.78 -4.66
C ILE A 43 -18.86 -3.49 -3.76
N SER A 44 -18.89 -2.41 -2.97
CA SER A 44 -17.87 -2.12 -1.95
C SER A 44 -18.16 -2.79 -0.61
N THR A 45 -19.25 -3.57 -0.49
CA THR A 45 -19.71 -4.22 0.74
C THR A 45 -19.98 -3.28 1.91
N VAL A 46 -20.18 -1.98 1.65
CA VAL A 46 -20.50 -1.01 2.70
C VAL A 46 -21.95 -1.19 3.16
N GLY A 47 -22.88 -1.34 2.21
CA GLY A 47 -24.24 -1.81 2.47
C GLY A 47 -25.04 -1.00 3.51
N TYR A 48 -25.14 0.33 3.38
CA TYR A 48 -25.89 1.16 4.34
C TYR A 48 -27.36 0.75 4.54
N GLY A 49 -27.98 0.12 3.54
CA GLY A 49 -29.35 -0.37 3.61
C GLY A 49 -30.44 0.70 3.39
N ASN A 50 -30.05 1.96 3.13
CA ASN A 50 -30.99 3.05 2.86
C ASN A 50 -31.73 2.88 1.51
N LEU A 51 -31.11 2.22 0.55
CA LEU A 51 -31.67 1.88 -0.75
C LEU A 51 -31.62 0.36 -0.90
N VAL A 52 -32.77 -0.26 -1.10
CA VAL A 52 -32.91 -1.71 -1.26
C VAL A 52 -33.91 -1.98 -2.38
N PRO A 53 -33.56 -2.80 -3.38
CA PRO A 53 -34.45 -3.10 -4.50
C PRO A 53 -35.73 -3.78 -4.02
N VAL A 54 -36.87 -3.26 -4.43
CA VAL A 54 -38.18 -3.82 -4.08
C VAL A 54 -38.71 -4.74 -5.16
N THR A 55 -38.29 -4.53 -6.41
CA THR A 55 -38.73 -5.34 -7.55
C THR A 55 -38.07 -6.72 -7.56
N ALA A 56 -38.75 -7.71 -8.12
CA ALA A 56 -38.19 -9.04 -8.30
C ALA A 56 -36.93 -9.02 -9.19
N ALA A 57 -36.97 -8.22 -10.27
CA ALA A 57 -35.84 -8.05 -11.18
C ALA A 57 -34.65 -7.36 -10.51
N GLY A 58 -34.88 -6.30 -9.73
CA GLY A 58 -33.83 -5.60 -8.98
C GLY A 58 -33.18 -6.47 -7.92
N LYS A 59 -33.95 -7.32 -7.22
CA LYS A 59 -33.41 -8.30 -6.27
C LYS A 59 -32.49 -9.31 -6.95
N LEU A 60 -32.94 -9.91 -8.06
CA LEU A 60 -32.12 -10.85 -8.83
C LEU A 60 -30.86 -10.16 -9.37
N ALA A 61 -30.99 -8.98 -9.96
CA ALA A 61 -29.86 -8.21 -10.48
C ALA A 61 -28.85 -7.88 -9.38
N THR A 62 -29.32 -7.54 -8.17
CA THR A 62 -28.46 -7.28 -7.01
C THR A 62 -27.68 -8.53 -6.61
N THR A 63 -28.30 -9.71 -6.63
CA THR A 63 -27.61 -10.98 -6.38
C THR A 63 -26.49 -11.20 -7.39
N PHE A 64 -26.74 -11.02 -8.68
CA PHE A 64 -25.69 -11.14 -9.72
C PHE A 64 -24.60 -10.06 -9.58
N LEU A 65 -24.99 -8.83 -9.24
CA LEU A 65 -24.06 -7.74 -8.99
C LEU A 65 -23.12 -8.05 -7.82
N ILE A 66 -23.61 -8.68 -6.76
CA ILE A 66 -22.77 -9.09 -5.63
C ILE A 66 -21.80 -10.20 -6.07
N PHE A 67 -22.25 -11.24 -6.76
CA PHE A 67 -21.34 -12.32 -7.19
C PHE A 67 -20.28 -11.86 -8.19
N GLY A 68 -20.65 -11.04 -9.17
CA GLY A 68 -19.74 -10.59 -10.23
C GLY A 68 -19.03 -9.27 -9.93
N GLY A 69 -19.79 -8.25 -9.55
CA GLY A 69 -19.30 -6.89 -9.34
C GLY A 69 -18.36 -6.76 -8.15
N LEU A 70 -18.61 -7.48 -7.06
CA LEU A 70 -17.70 -7.51 -5.91
C LEU A 70 -16.33 -8.09 -6.30
N GLY A 71 -16.30 -9.16 -7.11
CA GLY A 71 -15.07 -9.77 -7.59
C GLY A 71 -14.24 -8.79 -8.43
N VAL A 72 -14.89 -8.09 -9.38
CA VAL A 72 -14.23 -7.06 -10.20
C VAL A 72 -13.71 -5.91 -9.33
N PHE A 73 -14.49 -5.45 -8.35
CA PHE A 73 -14.10 -4.39 -7.43
C PHE A 73 -12.90 -4.80 -6.56
N ALA A 74 -12.90 -6.02 -6.02
CA ALA A 74 -11.79 -6.55 -5.24
C ALA A 74 -10.50 -6.67 -6.06
N LEU A 75 -10.59 -7.12 -7.32
CA LEU A 75 -9.44 -7.18 -8.23
C LEU A 75 -8.91 -5.79 -8.57
N ALA A 76 -9.79 -4.80 -8.73
CA ALA A 76 -9.38 -3.41 -8.96
C ALA A 76 -8.61 -2.84 -7.75
N ILE A 77 -9.10 -3.08 -6.52
CA ILE A 77 -8.39 -2.69 -5.29
C ILE A 77 -7.04 -3.40 -5.20
N HIS A 78 -6.99 -4.71 -5.46
CA HIS A 78 -5.76 -5.49 -5.38
C HIS A 78 -4.68 -4.95 -6.32
N GLU A 79 -5.02 -4.67 -7.57
CA GLU A 79 -4.06 -4.14 -8.54
C GLU A 79 -3.68 -2.69 -8.21
N PHE A 80 -4.62 -1.88 -7.72
CA PHE A 80 -4.31 -0.53 -7.23
C PHE A 80 -3.31 -0.59 -6.06
N ALA A 81 -3.56 -1.43 -5.06
CA ALA A 81 -2.67 -1.63 -3.92
C ALA A 81 -1.27 -2.07 -4.39
N ARG A 82 -1.20 -3.03 -5.30
CA ARG A 82 0.06 -3.49 -5.89
C ARG A 82 0.81 -2.36 -6.60
N SER A 83 0.11 -1.54 -7.38
CA SER A 83 0.71 -0.40 -8.09
C SER A 83 1.34 0.62 -7.16
N GLN A 84 0.75 0.84 -5.98
CA GLN A 84 1.28 1.72 -4.95
C GLN A 84 2.44 1.06 -4.18
N LEU A 85 2.34 -0.25 -3.92
CA LEU A 85 3.36 -0.99 -3.18
C LEU A 85 4.67 -1.08 -3.96
N LEU A 86 4.61 -1.32 -5.28
CA LEU A 86 5.81 -1.43 -6.11
C LEU A 86 6.57 -0.11 -6.20
N LYS A 87 5.87 1.02 -6.30
CA LYS A 87 6.51 2.36 -6.25
C LYS A 87 7.18 2.62 -4.89
N ARG A 88 6.61 2.07 -3.81
CA ARG A 88 7.21 2.15 -2.46
C ARG A 88 8.44 1.26 -2.33
N GLN A 89 8.49 0.11 -3.02
CA GLN A 89 9.65 -0.77 -2.99
C GLN A 89 10.88 -0.11 -3.62
N GLU A 90 10.74 0.53 -4.79
CA GLU A 90 11.84 1.25 -5.43
C GLU A 90 12.36 2.40 -4.55
N HIS A 91 11.45 3.13 -3.88
CA HIS A 91 11.85 4.18 -2.94
C HIS A 91 12.54 3.64 -1.67
N ASN A 92 12.21 2.43 -1.23
CA ASN A 92 12.88 1.84 -0.07
C ASN A 92 14.24 1.27 -0.46
N GLU A 93 14.36 0.61 -1.62
CA GLU A 93 15.63 0.05 -2.09
C GLU A 93 16.70 1.12 -2.27
N TRP A 94 16.38 2.28 -2.85
CA TRP A 94 17.38 3.35 -2.98
C TRP A 94 17.80 3.91 -1.61
N LEU A 95 16.88 3.99 -0.64
CA LEU A 95 17.20 4.41 0.73
C LEU A 95 18.12 3.40 1.41
N PHE A 96 17.86 2.10 1.27
CA PHE A 96 18.72 1.05 1.82
C PHE A 96 20.09 1.02 1.14
N ALA A 97 20.17 1.18 -0.18
CA ALA A 97 21.45 1.31 -0.88
C ALA A 97 22.22 2.57 -0.43
N ARG A 98 21.53 3.70 -0.24
CA ARG A 98 22.14 4.95 0.22
C ARG A 98 22.61 4.88 1.67
N LEU A 99 21.83 4.25 2.55
CA LEU A 99 22.16 4.07 3.97
C LEU A 99 23.23 3.00 4.18
N GLY A 100 23.23 1.93 3.39
CA GLY A 100 24.26 0.88 3.42
C GLY A 100 25.65 1.45 3.17
N HIS A 101 25.81 2.25 2.10
CA HIS A 101 27.10 2.90 1.81
C HIS A 101 27.54 3.90 2.89
N HIS A 102 26.61 4.58 3.56
CA HIS A 102 26.96 5.47 4.67
C HIS A 102 27.32 4.69 5.96
N LYS A 103 26.69 3.54 6.20
CA LYS A 103 26.95 2.71 7.38
C LYS A 103 28.30 2.01 7.28
N GLU A 104 28.64 1.46 6.11
CA GLU A 104 29.95 0.84 5.85
C GLU A 104 31.10 1.85 6.01
N ALA A 105 30.98 3.05 5.42
CA ALA A 105 31.99 4.10 5.56
C ALA A 105 32.16 4.59 7.02
N HIS A 106 31.08 4.59 7.82
CA HIS A 106 31.14 4.95 9.24
C HIS A 106 31.68 3.81 10.11
N GLU A 107 31.34 2.54 9.83
CA GLU A 107 31.87 1.36 10.54
C GLU A 107 33.37 1.16 10.25
N GLU A 108 33.82 1.36 9.01
CA GLU A 108 35.24 1.31 8.64
C GLU A 108 36.05 2.44 9.31
N GLN A 109 35.46 3.63 9.44
CA GLN A 109 36.09 4.74 10.19
C GLN A 109 36.12 4.52 11.70
N VAL A 110 35.10 3.89 12.28
CA VAL A 110 35.08 3.57 13.72
C VAL A 110 36.04 2.41 14.04
N ALA A 111 36.08 1.38 13.19
CA ALA A 111 37.01 0.26 13.32
C ALA A 111 38.49 0.68 13.18
N ASN A 112 38.75 1.79 12.49
CA ASN A 112 40.09 2.39 12.35
C ASN A 112 40.37 3.51 13.37
N ARG A 113 39.46 3.75 14.33
CA ARG A 113 39.60 4.81 15.35
C ARG A 113 39.99 4.30 16.73
N ASP A 114 40.17 2.99 16.88
CA ASP A 114 40.74 2.39 18.07
C ASP A 114 42.24 2.13 17.85
N ASP A 115 43.04 2.64 18.80
CA ASP A 115 44.50 2.51 18.94
C ASP A 115 45.39 3.51 18.16
N GLN A 116 45.25 4.80 18.43
CA GLN A 116 46.46 5.63 18.51
C GLN A 116 47.10 5.34 19.86
N PRO A 117 48.27 4.67 19.94
CA PRO A 117 48.88 4.35 21.22
C PRO A 117 49.14 5.66 21.96
N HIS A 118 48.39 5.89 23.04
CA HIS A 118 48.72 6.93 23.99
C HIS A 118 50.15 6.65 24.46
N GLY A 119 51.08 7.51 24.03
CA GLY A 119 52.49 7.36 24.34
C GLY A 119 52.66 7.10 25.81
N ILE A 120 53.27 5.95 26.14
CA ILE A 120 53.70 5.65 27.49
C ILE A 120 54.68 6.76 27.87
N ALA A 121 54.24 7.69 28.71
CA ALA A 121 55.14 8.68 29.29
C ALA A 121 56.27 7.91 30.01
N PRO A 122 57.55 8.23 29.78
CA PRO A 122 58.64 7.53 30.43
C PRO A 122 58.49 7.67 31.95
N SER A 123 58.32 6.55 32.63
CA SER A 123 58.24 6.50 34.08
C SER A 123 59.57 6.97 34.66
N HIS A 124 59.54 8.10 35.35
CA HIS A 124 60.70 8.65 36.05
C HIS A 124 61.21 7.62 37.07
N PRO A 125 62.51 7.26 37.07
CA PRO A 125 63.05 6.38 38.11
C PRO A 125 62.91 7.06 39.47
N ARG A 126 62.16 6.45 40.40
CA ARG A 126 62.11 6.91 41.78
C ARG A 126 63.48 6.71 42.42
N GLU A 127 64.21 7.80 42.65
CA GLU A 127 65.39 7.81 43.51
C GLU A 127 65.00 7.36 44.92
N ILE A 128 65.65 6.30 45.40
CA ILE A 128 65.44 5.76 46.75
C ILE A 128 66.34 6.58 47.69
N PRO A 129 65.80 7.28 48.70
CA PRO A 129 66.62 8.05 49.61
C PRO A 129 67.46 7.14 50.53
N PRO A 130 68.69 7.55 50.88
CA PRO A 130 69.59 6.72 51.69
C PRO A 130 69.06 6.57 53.12
N LYS A 131 69.13 5.34 53.65
CA LYS A 131 68.85 5.04 55.06
C LYS A 131 69.93 5.69 55.94
N LYS A 132 69.50 6.44 56.95
CA LYS A 132 70.34 6.92 58.05
C LYS A 132 70.92 5.75 58.84
#